data_AF-A0A957ABX1-F1
#
_entry.id   AF-A0A957ABX1-F1
#
_cell.length_a   1.000
_cell.length_b   1.000
_cell.length_c   1.000
_cell.angle_alpha   90.00
_cell.angle_beta   90.00
_cell.angle_gamma   90.00
#
_symmetry.space_group_name_H-M   'P 1'
#
loop_
_entity.id
_entity.type
_entity.pdbx_description
1 polymer ?
#
loop_
_entity_poly.entity_id
_entity_poly.type
_entity_poly.pdbx_seq_one_letter_code
_entity_poly.pdbx_strand_id
1 'polypeptide(L)'
;RIAGEGHPGIGGGPKGDLYLQVTVAGHPRFERKGDDLYVDVDVPVVDAVLGGEVEVPTIDGRVALRIKELTQNGASIRLAGKGMPKLGKSGERGDMYARIRVQVPRSLTDEQRALFEQMRGSAAEAVSAKEG
;
A
#
# COMPACT_ATOMS: atom_id res chain seq x y z
N ARG A 1 -4.75 25.24 -16.96
CA ARG A 1 -5.04 26.31 -17.94
C ARG A 1 -4.56 27.61 -17.34
N ILE A 2 -3.75 28.36 -18.06
CA ILE A 2 -3.39 29.72 -17.69
C ILE A 2 -4.01 30.62 -18.76
N ALA A 3 -4.97 31.43 -18.33
CA ALA A 3 -5.76 32.24 -19.24
C ALA A 3 -4.92 33.38 -19.82
N GLY A 4 -5.00 33.61 -21.13
CA GLY A 4 -4.32 34.73 -21.79
C GLY A 4 -2.79 34.60 -21.95
N GLU A 5 -2.22 33.44 -21.60
CA GLU A 5 -0.79 33.14 -21.78
C GLU A 5 -0.50 32.31 -23.05
N GLY A 6 -1.49 32.15 -23.92
CA GLY A 6 -1.32 31.56 -25.25
C GLY A 6 -0.87 32.57 -26.29
N HIS A 7 -0.87 32.14 -27.56
CA HIS A 7 -0.43 32.99 -28.67
C HIS A 7 -1.32 34.23 -28.83
N PRO A 8 -0.77 35.38 -29.28
CA PRO A 8 -1.56 36.55 -29.64
C PRO A 8 -2.65 36.23 -30.65
N GLY A 9 -3.85 36.79 -30.46
CA GLY A 9 -4.94 36.68 -31.41
C GLY A 9 -4.65 37.49 -32.68
N ILE A 10 -5.16 37.01 -33.82
CA ILE A 10 -5.03 37.71 -35.11
C ILE A 10 -5.86 39.00 -35.08
N GLY A 11 -5.33 40.08 -35.67
CA GLY A 11 -6.09 41.33 -35.86
C GLY A 11 -6.41 42.11 -34.57
N GLY A 12 -5.61 41.95 -33.50
CA GLY A 12 -5.88 42.57 -32.21
C GLY A 12 -6.81 41.76 -31.29
N GLY A 13 -7.11 40.51 -31.67
CA GLY A 13 -7.85 39.58 -30.83
C GLY A 13 -7.10 39.23 -29.53
N PRO A 14 -7.82 38.80 -28.48
CA PRO A 14 -7.21 38.42 -27.21
C PRO A 14 -6.25 37.25 -27.39
N LYS A 15 -5.24 37.17 -26.53
CA LYS A 15 -4.34 36.01 -26.47
C LYS A 15 -5.14 34.73 -26.19
N GLY A 16 -4.71 33.62 -26.78
CA GLY A 16 -5.21 32.29 -26.44
C GLY A 16 -4.79 31.87 -25.03
N ASP A 17 -5.03 30.60 -24.69
CA ASP A 17 -4.67 30.05 -23.38
C ASP A 17 -3.53 29.05 -23.46
N LEU A 18 -2.74 28.99 -22.39
CA LEU A 18 -1.73 27.95 -22.21
C LEU A 18 -2.32 26.75 -21.46
N TYR A 19 -2.20 25.57 -22.04
CA TYR A 19 -2.54 24.29 -21.41
C TYR A 19 -1.28 23.57 -20.97
N LEU A 20 -1.15 23.33 -19.66
CA LEU A 20 -0.09 22.52 -19.08
C LEU A 20 -0.64 21.11 -18.84
N GLN A 21 -0.04 20.12 -19.49
CA GLN A 21 -0.30 18.71 -19.22
C GLN A 21 0.81 18.17 -18.33
N VAL A 22 0.45 17.76 -17.11
CA VAL A 22 1.41 17.18 -16.16
C VAL A 22 1.39 15.66 -16.31
N THR A 23 2.57 15.08 -16.56
CA THR A 23 2.76 13.63 -16.51
C THR A 23 3.54 13.29 -15.25
N VAL A 24 2.98 12.44 -14.39
CA VAL A 24 3.64 12.00 -13.16
C VAL A 24 4.42 10.73 -13.46
N ALA A 25 5.73 10.73 -13.20
CA ALA A 25 6.55 9.53 -13.32
C ALA A 25 6.12 8.49 -12.27
N GLY A 26 6.17 7.20 -12.63
CA GLY A 26 5.89 6.11 -11.69
C GLY A 26 6.86 6.14 -10.50
N HIS A 27 6.35 5.86 -9.30
CA HIS A 27 7.16 5.78 -8.09
C HIS A 27 7.54 4.31 -7.81
N PRO A 28 8.79 4.00 -7.40
CA PRO A 28 9.24 2.61 -7.22
C PRO A 28 8.48 1.83 -6.14
N ARG A 29 7.84 2.51 -5.20
CA ARG A 29 7.09 1.89 -4.08
C ARG A 29 5.58 2.11 -4.12
N PHE A 30 5.11 3.15 -4.82
CA PHE A 30 3.72 3.58 -4.71
C PHE A 30 3.08 3.57 -6.08
N GLU A 31 1.95 2.87 -6.18
CA GLU A 31 1.08 2.97 -7.34
C GLU A 31 -0.05 3.95 -7.00
N ARG A 32 -0.23 4.99 -7.82
CA ARG A 32 -1.30 5.98 -7.65
C ARG A 32 -2.49 5.63 -8.55
N LYS A 33 -3.68 5.52 -7.98
CA LYS A 33 -4.96 5.38 -8.72
C LYS A 33 -5.92 6.47 -8.28
N GLY A 34 -6.11 7.48 -9.14
CA GLY A 34 -6.87 8.68 -8.76
C GLY A 34 -6.18 9.42 -7.62
N ASP A 35 -6.87 9.56 -6.48
CA ASP A 35 -6.32 10.19 -5.28
C ASP A 35 -5.77 9.17 -4.27
N ASP A 36 -5.94 7.87 -4.51
CA ASP A 36 -5.51 6.81 -3.62
C ASP A 36 -4.12 6.27 -3.99
N LEU A 37 -3.43 5.74 -2.99
CA LEU A 37 -2.11 5.14 -3.10
C LEU A 37 -2.14 3.66 -2.71
N TYR A 38 -1.34 2.85 -3.39
CA TYR A 38 -1.20 1.43 -3.13
C TYR A 38 0.27 1.11 -2.92
N VAL A 39 0.55 0.30 -1.90
CA VAL A 39 1.90 -0.13 -1.54
C VAL A 39 1.87 -1.57 -1.08
N ASP A 40 2.86 -2.35 -1.52
CA ASP A 40 3.08 -3.70 -0.98
C ASP A 40 3.91 -3.59 0.32
N VAL A 41 3.44 -4.25 1.38
CA VAL A 41 4.08 -4.28 2.69
C VAL A 41 4.51 -5.70 2.98
N ASP A 42 5.81 -5.89 3.10
CA ASP A 42 6.39 -7.17 3.46
C ASP A 42 6.17 -7.45 4.96
N VAL A 43 5.52 -8.55 5.28
CA VAL A 43 5.18 -8.95 6.66
C VAL A 43 5.75 -10.34 6.95
N PRO A 44 6.55 -10.54 8.01
CA PRO A 44 7.01 -11.86 8.41
C PRO A 44 5.86 -12.83 8.64
N VAL A 45 6.01 -14.09 8.22
CA VAL A 45 4.98 -15.14 8.42
C VAL A 45 4.54 -15.26 9.88
N VAL A 46 5.45 -15.05 10.83
CA VAL A 46 5.15 -15.09 12.27
C VAL A 46 4.17 -13.99 12.68
N ASP A 47 4.36 -12.75 12.21
CA ASP A 47 3.47 -11.63 12.51
C ASP A 47 2.13 -11.76 11.77
N ALA A 48 2.14 -12.36 10.58
CA ALA A 48 0.91 -12.67 9.86
C ALA A 48 0.05 -13.70 10.61
N VAL A 49 0.68 -14.70 11.24
CA VAL A 49 -0.01 -15.75 12.01
C VAL A 49 -0.42 -15.25 13.39
N LEU A 50 0.52 -14.67 14.15
CA LEU A 50 0.35 -14.31 15.56
C LEU A 50 -0.06 -12.86 15.80
N GLY A 51 -0.21 -12.07 14.73
CA GLY A 51 -0.37 -10.63 14.84
C GLY A 51 0.93 -9.94 15.21
N GLY A 52 0.95 -8.62 15.05
CA GLY A 52 2.14 -7.84 15.31
C GLY A 52 2.00 -6.40 14.83
N GLU A 53 3.13 -5.74 14.65
CA GLU A 53 3.19 -4.37 14.15
C GLU A 53 4.37 -4.25 13.19
N VAL A 54 4.12 -3.65 12.03
CA VAL A 54 5.15 -3.38 11.02
C VAL A 54 5.14 -1.90 10.66
N GLU A 55 6.31 -1.35 10.36
CA GLU A 55 6.43 0.04 9.92
C GLU A 55 6.20 0.15 8.41
N VAL A 56 5.29 1.04 8.00
CA VAL A 56 4.91 1.22 6.60
C VAL A 56 5.29 2.61 6.12
N PRO A 57 6.00 2.74 4.98
CA PRO A 57 6.27 4.03 4.38
C PRO A 57 4.97 4.64 3.81
N THR A 58 4.80 5.93 4.03
CA THR A 58 3.78 6.79 3.42
C THR A 58 4.48 7.91 2.65
N ILE A 59 3.71 8.75 1.94
CA ILE A 59 4.28 9.93 1.28
C ILE A 59 4.86 10.94 2.27
N ASP A 60 4.30 11.04 3.48
CA ASP A 60 4.66 12.08 4.46
C ASP A 60 5.57 11.58 5.59
N GLY A 61 6.06 10.34 5.50
CA GLY A 61 6.83 9.71 6.57
C GLY A 61 6.46 8.25 6.76
N ARG A 62 6.52 7.73 7.99
CA ARG A 62 6.25 6.33 8.31
C ARG A 62 5.13 6.22 9.32
N VAL A 63 4.39 5.12 9.27
CA VAL A 63 3.31 4.82 10.22
C VAL A 63 3.43 3.38 10.70
N ALA A 64 3.09 3.14 11.96
CA ALA A 64 2.93 1.81 12.50
C ALA A 64 1.62 1.19 11.97
N LEU A 65 1.72 0.04 11.33
CA LEU A 65 0.60 -0.75 10.84
C LEU A 65 0.42 -1.99 11.72
N ARG A 66 -0.69 -2.04 12.44
CA ARG A 66 -1.06 -3.22 13.22
C ARG A 66 -1.51 -4.36 12.29
N ILE A 67 -0.85 -5.50 12.41
CA ILE A 67 -1.21 -6.76 11.76
C ILE A 67 -2.07 -7.57 12.74
N LYS A 68 -3.25 -7.98 12.28
CA LYS A 68 -4.13 -8.85 13.07
C LYS A 68 -3.62 -10.29 13.00
N GLU A 69 -3.89 -11.07 14.03
CA GLU A 69 -3.71 -12.52 13.99
C GLU A 69 -4.41 -13.12 12.77
N LEU A 70 -3.78 -14.13 12.18
CA LEU A 70 -4.27 -14.86 11.01
C LEU A 70 -4.49 -13.99 9.76
N THR A 71 -3.73 -12.91 9.61
CA THR A 71 -3.75 -12.05 8.41
C THR A 71 -3.27 -12.83 7.19
N GLN A 72 -4.08 -12.83 6.13
CA GLN A 72 -3.78 -13.57 4.91
C GLN A 72 -2.87 -12.79 3.96
N ASN A 73 -2.08 -13.53 3.17
CA ASN A 73 -1.31 -12.94 2.09
C ASN A 73 -2.23 -12.28 1.05
N GLY A 74 -1.86 -11.09 0.59
CA GLY A 74 -2.65 -10.29 -0.34
C GLY A 74 -3.79 -9.50 0.31
N ALA A 75 -4.03 -9.65 1.62
CA ALA A 75 -4.98 -8.80 2.35
C ALA A 75 -4.62 -7.32 2.18
N SER A 76 -5.63 -6.45 2.10
CA SER A 76 -5.43 -5.02 1.94
C SER A 76 -5.92 -4.28 3.19
N ILE A 77 -5.03 -3.50 3.81
CA ILE A 77 -5.35 -2.68 4.98
C ILE A 77 -5.41 -1.22 4.57
N ARG A 78 -6.52 -0.55 4.87
CA ARG A 78 -6.76 0.86 4.54
C ARG A 78 -6.17 1.77 5.62
N LEU A 79 -5.34 2.71 5.19
CA LEU A 79 -4.78 3.80 5.97
C LEU A 79 -5.47 5.10 5.53
N ALA A 80 -6.50 5.47 6.27
CA ALA A 80 -7.36 6.60 5.92
C ALA A 80 -6.59 7.93 5.89
N GLY A 81 -6.80 8.74 4.85
CA GLY A 81 -6.19 10.06 4.70
C GLY A 81 -4.69 10.05 4.39
N LYS A 82 -4.10 8.89 4.09
CA LYS A 82 -2.67 8.75 3.74
C LYS A 82 -2.42 8.71 2.22
N GLY A 83 -3.45 8.96 1.40
CA GLY A 83 -3.35 9.07 -0.06
C GLY A 83 -2.90 10.46 -0.53
N MET A 84 -3.13 10.76 -1.80
CA MET A 84 -2.77 12.05 -2.40
C MET A 84 -3.77 13.15 -2.00
N PRO A 85 -3.34 14.43 -1.95
CA PRO A 85 -4.25 15.56 -1.83
C PRO A 85 -5.23 15.62 -3.01
N LYS A 86 -6.52 15.88 -2.72
CA LYS A 86 -7.56 16.01 -3.75
C LYS A 86 -7.52 17.39 -4.39
N LEU A 87 -7.47 17.44 -5.71
CA LEU A 87 -7.40 18.70 -6.44
C LEU A 87 -8.66 19.54 -6.20
N GLY A 88 -8.48 20.82 -5.87
CA GLY A 88 -9.58 21.76 -5.64
C GLY A 88 -10.29 21.62 -4.28
N LYS A 89 -9.86 20.69 -3.43
CA LYS A 89 -10.45 20.48 -2.09
C LYS A 89 -9.37 20.55 -1.02
N SER A 90 -9.20 21.74 -0.43
CA SER A 90 -8.18 21.98 0.59
C SER A 90 -8.40 21.06 1.79
N GLY A 91 -7.35 20.36 2.22
CA GLY A 91 -7.37 19.47 3.39
C GLY A 91 -7.95 18.06 3.14
N GLU A 92 -8.61 17.80 2.01
CA GLU A 92 -9.08 16.46 1.67
C GLU A 92 -7.97 15.64 1.01
N ARG A 93 -7.85 14.37 1.43
CA ARG A 93 -6.92 13.40 0.86
C ARG A 93 -7.65 12.12 0.48
N GLY A 94 -7.09 11.40 -0.49
CA GLY A 94 -7.42 9.98 -0.67
C GLY A 94 -6.83 9.12 0.44
N ASP A 95 -6.93 7.82 0.26
CA ASP A 95 -6.44 6.83 1.20
C ASP A 95 -5.21 6.09 0.67
N MET A 96 -4.50 5.42 1.57
CA MET A 96 -3.47 4.48 1.18
C MET A 96 -3.92 3.05 1.50
N TYR A 97 -3.69 2.13 0.59
CA TYR A 97 -3.99 0.71 0.74
C TYR A 97 -2.67 -0.06 0.82
N ALA A 98 -2.39 -0.61 1.99
CA ALA A 98 -1.25 -1.47 2.25
C ALA A 98 -1.63 -2.93 1.93
N ARG A 99 -1.11 -3.46 0.83
CA ARG A 99 -1.29 -4.87 0.45
C ARG A 99 -0.23 -5.72 1.14
N ILE A 100 -0.67 -6.66 1.96
CA ILE A 100 0.22 -7.53 2.72
C ILE A 100 0.87 -8.55 1.79
N ARG A 101 2.20 -8.62 1.84
CA ARG A 101 3.00 -9.66 1.21
C ARG A 101 3.69 -10.48 2.30
N VAL A 102 3.16 -11.67 2.57
CA VAL A 102 3.72 -12.54 3.61
C VAL A 102 5.07 -13.09 3.16
N GLN A 103 6.08 -12.88 3.99
CA GLN A 103 7.45 -13.31 3.76
C GLN A 103 7.76 -14.60 4.51
N VAL A 104 8.18 -15.61 3.76
CA VAL A 104 8.68 -16.89 4.31
C VAL A 104 10.20 -16.79 4.50
N PRO A 105 10.76 -17.29 5.62
CA PRO A 105 12.20 -17.28 5.85
C PRO A 105 12.97 -18.00 4.74
N ARG A 106 14.12 -17.45 4.34
CA ARG A 106 15.00 -18.06 3.31
C ARG A 106 15.90 -19.18 3.86
N SER A 107 16.05 -19.24 5.17
CA SER A 107 16.84 -20.25 5.89
C SER A 107 16.25 -20.42 7.29
N LEU A 108 16.49 -21.58 7.90
CA LEU A 108 16.07 -21.90 9.27
C LEU A 108 17.25 -22.45 10.05
N THR A 109 17.37 -22.08 11.33
CA THR A 109 18.20 -22.80 12.30
C THR A 109 17.58 -24.16 12.64
N ASP A 110 18.34 -25.05 13.28
CA ASP A 110 17.83 -26.36 13.72
C ASP A 110 16.64 -26.21 14.68
N GLU A 111 16.71 -25.25 15.60
CA GLU A 111 15.62 -24.91 16.52
C GLU A 111 14.38 -24.41 15.78
N GLN A 112 14.54 -23.44 14.86
CA GLN A 112 13.42 -22.92 14.08
C GLN A 112 12.76 -24.02 13.24
N ARG A 113 13.57 -24.89 12.61
CA ARG A 113 13.06 -26.05 11.86
C ARG A 113 12.25 -26.97 12.76
N ALA A 114 12.76 -27.31 13.95
CA ALA A 114 12.04 -28.16 14.90
C ALA A 114 10.68 -27.56 15.29
N LEU A 115 10.58 -26.25 15.50
CA LEU A 115 9.32 -25.57 15.79
C LEU A 115 8.32 -25.64 14.63
N PHE A 116 8.76 -25.39 13.40
CA PHE A 116 7.90 -25.53 12.22
C PHE A 116 7.45 -26.98 11.99
N GLU A 117 8.30 -27.95 12.31
CA GLU A 117 7.97 -29.37 12.25
C GLU A 117 6.91 -29.78 13.28
N GLN A 118 7.04 -29.29 14.52
CA GLN A 118 6.02 -29.48 15.55
C GLN A 118 4.68 -28.86 15.13
N MET A 119 4.71 -27.64 14.59
CA MET A 119 3.51 -26.98 14.06
C MET A 119 2.90 -27.75 12.88
N ARG A 120 3.72 -28.35 12.00
CA ARG A 120 3.24 -29.21 10.91
C ARG A 120 2.52 -30.45 11.45
N GLY A 121 3.05 -31.06 12.51
CA GLY A 121 2.42 -32.18 13.20
C GLY A 121 1.05 -31.82 13.79
N SER A 122 0.97 -30.72 14.56
CA SER A 122 -0.28 -30.29 15.20
C SER A 122 -1.32 -29.76 14.20
N ALA A 123 -0.88 -29.14 13.10
CA ALA A 123 -1.79 -28.67 12.04
C ALA A 123 -2.53 -29.83 11.37
N ALA A 124 -1.90 -31.01 11.22
CA ALA A 124 -2.55 -32.19 10.67
C ALA A 124 -3.71 -32.69 11.57
N GLU A 125 -3.56 -32.55 12.90
CA GLU A 125 -4.61 -32.88 13.87
C GLU A 125 -5.76 -31.85 13.84
N ALA A 126 -5.44 -30.57 13.68
CA ALA A 126 -6.44 -29.50 13.63
C ALA A 126 -7.31 -29.52 12.36
N VAL A 127 -6.80 -30.02 11.24
CA VAL A 127 -7.58 -30.20 9.99
C VAL A 127 -8.56 -31.36 10.11
N SER A 128 -8.15 -32.46 10.77
CA SER A 128 -9.03 -33.63 11.00
C SER A 128 -10.19 -33.32 11.97
N ALA A 129 -10.07 -32.32 12.83
CA ALA A 129 -11.09 -31.96 13.82
C ALA A 129 -12.23 -31.07 13.27
N LYS A 130 -12.11 -30.54 12.04
CA LYS A 130 -13.14 -29.69 11.42
C LYS A 130 -14.08 -30.43 10.46
N GLU A 131 -13.87 -31.74 10.25
CA GLU A 131 -14.68 -32.58 9.36
C GLU A 131 -15.71 -33.46 10.10
N GLY A 132 -15.94 -33.23 11.40
CA GLY A 132 -16.98 -33.89 12.20
C GLY A 132 -17.92 -32.88 12.85
#